data_AF-A0A3B4WI61-F1
#
_entry.id   AF-A0A3B4WI61-F1
#
_cell.length_a   1.000
_cell.length_b   1.000
_cell.length_c   1.000
_cell.angle_alpha   90.00
_cell.angle_beta   90.00
_cell.angle_gamma   90.00
#
_symmetry.space_group_name_H-M   'P 1'
#
loop_
_entity.id
_entity.type
_entity.pdbx_description
1 polymer ?
#
loop_
_entity_poly.entity_id
_entity_poly.type
_entity_poly.pdbx_seq_one_letter_code
_entity_poly.pdbx_strand_id
1 'polypeptide(L)'
;MSAAISSLVSYGSDSDSENESESNTGAEKVDQVGPDATAHLKPLQSGHTMSLAVLNSAPEVAVKESVETGTHLDPSLKEVTYNPTFETMFAPEFGPVNPFKSQQMAAPRNMLSGYAEPAHVNDFMFEQQRRTFSTYGYALDPSVDTHHVSTSGYIGAVDEAEKNKGLTVFESGHKKSEKRKKIKGGDAGEIDNFLGP
;
A
#
# COMPACT_ATOMS: atom_id res chain seq x y z
N MET A 1 5.69 -32.74 -12.19
CA MET A 1 5.60 -33.88 -11.25
C MET A 1 4.27 -33.76 -10.53
N SER A 2 3.51 -34.85 -10.49
CA SER A 2 2.09 -34.95 -10.09
C SER A 2 1.80 -34.77 -8.60
N ALA A 3 0.58 -34.27 -8.32
CA ALA A 3 -0.39 -34.60 -7.24
C ALA A 3 0.05 -34.42 -5.76
N ALA A 4 -0.80 -34.13 -4.77
CA ALA A 4 -2.23 -34.38 -4.62
C ALA A 4 -2.90 -33.42 -3.61
N ILE A 5 -4.20 -33.26 -3.82
CA ILE A 5 -5.21 -32.64 -2.93
C ILE A 5 -5.59 -33.65 -1.84
N SER A 6 -5.82 -33.20 -0.59
CA SER A 6 -6.94 -33.60 0.29
C SER A 6 -6.59 -33.60 1.78
N SER A 7 -7.21 -32.70 2.55
CA SER A 7 -8.15 -33.04 3.64
C SER A 7 -8.48 -31.78 4.46
N LEU A 8 -9.61 -31.16 4.10
CA LEU A 8 -10.25 -30.10 4.87
C LEU A 8 -11.08 -30.79 5.97
N VAL A 9 -10.64 -30.69 7.22
CA VAL A 9 -11.45 -31.11 8.37
C VAL A 9 -12.44 -29.99 8.67
N SER A 10 -13.73 -30.29 8.51
CA SER A 10 -14.84 -29.45 8.93
C SER A 10 -15.16 -29.77 10.38
N TYR A 11 -15.00 -28.80 11.28
CA TYR A 11 -15.61 -28.84 12.61
C TYR A 11 -16.58 -27.69 12.73
N GLY A 12 -17.85 -27.99 12.49
CA GLY A 12 -18.97 -27.24 13.02
C GLY A 12 -19.89 -28.23 13.72
N SER A 13 -20.02 -28.12 15.03
CA SER A 13 -21.33 -28.27 15.68
C SER A 13 -21.28 -27.69 17.08
N ASP A 14 -22.12 -26.68 17.21
CA ASP A 14 -22.64 -26.02 18.40
C ASP A 14 -23.33 -27.05 19.33
N SER A 15 -23.14 -26.93 20.65
CA SER A 15 -24.14 -27.39 21.64
C SER A 15 -23.82 -26.84 23.03
N ASP A 16 -24.57 -25.82 23.38
CA ASP A 16 -24.72 -25.22 24.70
C ASP A 16 -25.56 -26.16 25.61
N SER A 17 -25.12 -26.41 26.84
CA SER A 17 -26.01 -26.78 27.97
C SER A 17 -25.22 -26.75 29.28
N GLU A 18 -25.50 -25.73 30.08
CA GLU A 18 -25.28 -25.72 31.51
C GLU A 18 -26.08 -26.88 32.15
N ASN A 19 -25.49 -27.62 33.10
CA ASN A 19 -26.27 -28.29 34.13
C ASN A 19 -25.47 -28.44 35.42
N GLU A 20 -26.15 -28.04 36.48
CA GLU A 20 -25.72 -27.86 37.86
C GLU A 20 -25.28 -29.15 38.55
N SER A 21 -24.48 -28.94 39.58
CA SER A 21 -24.04 -29.90 40.58
C SER A 21 -25.17 -30.67 41.27
N GLU A 22 -25.06 -32.00 41.33
CA GLU A 22 -25.57 -32.77 42.46
C GLU A 22 -24.61 -33.91 42.83
N SER A 23 -24.18 -33.88 44.09
CA SER A 23 -23.51 -34.95 44.81
C SER A 23 -24.43 -36.16 44.93
N ASN A 24 -23.95 -37.35 44.56
CA ASN A 24 -24.52 -38.56 45.13
C ASN A 24 -23.47 -39.65 45.39
N THR A 25 -23.42 -40.02 46.66
CA THR A 25 -22.67 -41.12 47.25
C THR A 25 -23.16 -42.47 46.73
N GLY A 26 -22.25 -43.35 46.33
CA GLY A 26 -22.56 -44.75 46.04
C GLY A 26 -21.29 -45.55 45.80
N ALA A 27 -21.00 -46.47 46.72
CA ALA A 27 -19.83 -47.33 46.68
C ALA A 27 -20.00 -48.51 45.69
N GLU A 28 -18.83 -48.93 45.18
CA GLU A 28 -18.48 -50.22 44.56
C GLU A 28 -18.88 -50.50 43.09
N LYS A 29 -17.89 -50.45 42.20
CA LYS A 29 -17.48 -51.62 41.42
C LYS A 29 -16.03 -51.50 40.93
N VAL A 30 -15.23 -52.52 41.25
CA VAL A 30 -13.84 -52.69 40.82
C VAL A 30 -13.83 -53.03 39.32
N ASP A 31 -13.51 -52.05 38.48
CA ASP A 31 -13.15 -52.29 37.08
C ASP A 31 -11.62 -52.42 36.95
N GLN A 32 -11.23 -53.45 36.21
CA GLN A 32 -9.85 -53.87 36.01
C GLN A 32 -9.04 -52.70 35.41
N VAL A 33 -8.07 -52.22 36.18
CA VAL A 33 -7.15 -51.16 35.78
C VAL A 33 -6.38 -51.64 34.55
N GLY A 34 -6.62 -50.98 33.40
CA GLY A 34 -5.91 -51.26 32.16
C GLY A 34 -4.39 -51.18 32.35
N PRO A 35 -3.59 -51.93 31.55
CA PRO A 35 -2.15 -52.07 31.76
C PRO A 35 -1.36 -50.76 31.67
N ASP A 36 -1.98 -49.70 31.14
CA ASP A 36 -1.42 -48.36 30.98
C ASP A 36 -1.52 -47.51 32.26
N ALA A 37 -2.60 -47.69 33.03
CA ALA A 37 -2.82 -46.96 34.28
C ALA A 37 -1.93 -47.46 35.44
N THR A 38 -1.19 -48.57 35.27
CA THR A 38 -0.16 -49.04 36.22
C THR A 38 1.26 -48.94 35.66
N ALA A 39 1.45 -48.37 34.47
CA ALA A 39 2.75 -48.30 33.81
C ALA A 39 3.78 -47.49 34.62
N HIS A 40 3.34 -46.44 35.32
CA HIS A 40 4.17 -45.60 36.18
C HIS A 40 4.58 -46.26 37.51
N LEU A 41 3.98 -47.41 37.87
CA LEU A 41 4.29 -48.17 39.08
C LEU A 41 5.26 -49.34 38.81
N LYS A 42 5.56 -49.63 37.54
CA LYS A 42 6.50 -50.70 37.18
C LYS A 42 7.92 -50.16 37.22
N PRO A 43 8.86 -50.85 37.91
CA PRO A 43 10.27 -50.49 37.86
C PRO A 43 10.77 -50.47 36.42
N LEU A 44 11.46 -49.40 36.03
CA LEU A 44 12.05 -49.27 34.70
C LEU A 44 13.00 -50.45 34.45
N GLN A 45 12.76 -51.20 33.37
CA GLN A 45 13.63 -52.31 32.99
C GLN A 45 15.02 -51.77 32.65
N SER A 46 16.06 -52.39 33.22
CA SER A 46 17.47 -52.05 32.99
C SER A 46 17.90 -52.46 31.57
N GLY A 47 17.43 -51.73 30.57
CA GLY A 47 17.96 -51.71 29.21
C GLY A 47 19.03 -50.63 29.06
N HIS A 48 19.83 -50.74 27.99
CA HIS A 48 20.96 -49.84 27.69
C HIS A 48 20.64 -48.40 28.03
N THR A 49 21.52 -47.79 28.83
CA THR A 49 21.45 -46.39 29.26
C THR A 49 21.35 -45.49 28.03
N MET A 50 20.14 -45.12 27.65
CA MET A 50 19.95 -44.01 26.72
C MET A 50 20.52 -42.80 27.43
N SER A 51 21.61 -42.24 26.90
CA SER A 51 22.16 -40.99 27.38
C SER A 51 21.01 -39.99 27.45
N LEU A 52 20.65 -39.55 28.66
CA LEU A 52 19.70 -38.47 28.84
C LEU A 52 20.27 -37.27 28.10
N ALA A 53 19.73 -36.98 26.91
CA ALA A 53 20.02 -35.74 26.24
C ALA A 53 19.60 -34.64 27.20
N VAL A 54 20.57 -33.90 27.73
CA VAL A 54 20.30 -32.78 28.61
C VAL A 54 19.44 -31.81 27.81
N LEU A 55 18.14 -31.82 28.08
CA LEU A 55 17.19 -30.93 27.45
C LEU A 55 17.47 -29.54 28.01
N ASN A 56 18.27 -28.77 27.27
CA ASN A 56 18.50 -27.38 27.60
C ASN A 56 17.19 -26.61 27.40
N SER A 57 16.40 -26.51 28.46
CA SER A 57 15.06 -25.91 28.45
C SER A 57 15.11 -24.39 28.28
N ALA A 58 16.27 -23.78 28.46
CA ALA A 58 16.50 -22.35 28.30
C ALA A 58 17.88 -22.14 27.65
N PRO A 59 18.01 -22.38 26.34
CA PRO A 59 19.24 -22.04 25.62
C PRO A 59 19.52 -20.55 25.78
N GLU A 60 20.80 -20.17 25.83
CA GLU A 60 21.22 -18.78 25.88
C GLU A 60 20.71 -18.07 24.63
N VAL A 61 19.60 -17.34 24.79
CA VAL A 61 19.06 -16.49 23.76
C VAL A 61 19.97 -15.29 23.72
N ALA A 62 20.78 -15.16 22.67
CA ALA A 62 21.50 -13.94 22.39
C ALA A 62 20.48 -12.81 22.47
N VAL A 63 20.61 -11.98 23.52
CA VAL A 63 19.83 -10.76 23.63
C VAL A 63 20.20 -10.02 22.37
N LYS A 64 19.22 -9.80 21.48
CA LYS A 64 19.40 -8.85 20.40
C LYS A 64 19.60 -7.53 21.11
N GLU A 65 20.85 -7.19 21.44
CA GLU A 65 21.25 -5.81 21.71
C GLU A 65 20.49 -5.01 20.67
N SER A 66 19.64 -4.09 21.13
CA SER A 66 18.77 -3.28 20.29
C SER A 66 19.54 -2.81 19.06
N VAL A 67 19.40 -3.52 17.94
CA VAL A 67 20.35 -3.42 16.81
C VAL A 67 20.28 -2.06 16.13
N GLU A 68 19.30 -1.23 16.45
CA GLU A 68 19.19 0.13 15.94
C GLU A 68 18.73 1.06 17.06
N THR A 69 19.67 1.57 17.86
CA THR A 69 19.44 2.70 18.78
C THR A 69 19.68 4.02 18.07
N GLY A 70 19.15 4.17 16.85
CA GLY A 70 19.09 5.47 16.19
C GLY A 70 17.99 6.33 16.81
N THR A 71 18.11 7.65 16.70
CA THR A 71 16.94 8.53 16.89
C THR A 71 16.02 8.34 15.69
N HIS A 72 14.91 7.61 15.88
CA HIS A 72 13.91 7.40 14.84
C HIS A 72 12.74 8.36 15.01
N LEU A 73 12.13 8.74 13.89
CA LEU A 73 10.89 9.51 13.87
C LEU A 73 9.70 8.56 13.74
N ASP A 74 8.56 8.96 14.32
CA ASP A 74 7.29 8.27 14.12
C ASP A 74 6.79 8.52 12.68
N PRO A 75 6.52 7.47 11.87
CA PRO A 75 6.00 7.64 10.51
C PRO A 75 4.64 8.35 10.45
N SER A 76 3.85 8.32 11.52
CA SER A 76 2.52 8.97 11.57
C SER A 76 2.59 10.47 11.88
N LEU A 77 3.75 10.95 12.31
CA LEU A 77 3.97 12.32 12.76
C LEU A 77 4.20 13.27 11.57
N LYS A 78 3.43 14.37 11.52
CA LYS A 78 3.41 15.31 10.37
C LYS A 78 4.29 16.55 10.56
N GLU A 79 4.57 16.94 11.80
CA GLU A 79 5.32 18.16 12.13
C GLU A 79 6.46 17.83 13.08
N VAL A 80 7.70 18.09 12.66
CA VAL A 80 8.91 17.84 13.44
C VAL A 80 9.41 19.15 14.05
N THR A 81 9.80 19.13 15.32
CA THR A 81 10.26 20.33 16.08
C THR A 81 11.75 20.62 15.93
N TYR A 82 12.51 19.71 15.31
CA TYR A 82 13.94 19.84 15.06
C TYR A 82 14.22 19.44 13.61
N ASN A 83 15.45 19.67 13.15
CA ASN A 83 15.87 19.29 11.79
C ASN A 83 16.48 17.88 11.82
N PRO A 84 15.74 16.81 11.46
CA PRO A 84 16.28 15.46 11.44
C PRO A 84 17.23 15.25 10.26
N THR A 85 18.05 14.21 10.33
CA THR A 85 18.91 13.82 9.20
C THR A 85 18.09 13.07 8.14
N PHE A 86 18.57 13.08 6.89
CA PHE A 86 17.91 12.39 5.78
C PHE A 86 17.66 10.90 6.09
N GLU A 87 18.66 10.20 6.63
CA GLU A 87 18.56 8.79 7.00
C GLU A 87 17.46 8.54 8.02
N THR A 88 17.30 9.41 9.02
CA THR A 88 16.26 9.26 10.05
C THR A 88 14.85 9.60 9.56
N MET A 89 14.71 10.54 8.61
CA MET A 89 13.41 10.98 8.08
C MET A 89 12.88 10.06 6.97
N PHE A 90 13.76 9.56 6.10
CA PHE A 90 13.39 8.73 4.94
C PHE A 90 13.69 7.24 5.16
N ALA A 91 13.89 6.81 6.40
CA ALA A 91 14.02 5.40 6.75
C ALA A 91 12.72 4.64 6.38
N PRO A 92 12.82 3.49 5.68
CA PRO A 92 11.64 2.70 5.35
C PRO A 92 11.04 2.02 6.58
N GLU A 93 9.72 1.84 6.59
CA GLU A 93 9.04 1.08 7.64
C GLU A 93 9.39 -0.41 7.55
N PHE A 94 9.78 -0.99 8.68
CA PHE A 94 10.10 -2.42 8.76
C PHE A 94 8.85 -3.27 8.97
N GLY A 95 8.77 -4.39 8.23
CA GLY A 95 7.72 -5.39 8.39
C GLY A 95 6.88 -5.61 7.13
N PRO A 96 6.00 -6.62 7.13
CA PRO A 96 5.12 -6.88 6.00
C PRO A 96 4.01 -5.83 5.91
N VAL A 97 3.63 -5.46 4.69
CA VAL A 97 2.48 -4.59 4.43
C VAL A 97 1.18 -5.33 4.80
N ASN A 98 0.26 -4.63 5.46
CA ASN A 98 -1.03 -5.20 5.85
C ASN A 98 -1.87 -5.58 4.61
N PRO A 99 -2.18 -6.88 4.39
CA PRO A 99 -2.90 -7.35 3.20
C PRO A 99 -4.40 -7.04 3.23
N PHE A 100 -4.96 -6.63 4.38
CA PHE A 100 -6.39 -6.34 4.53
C PHE A 100 -6.76 -4.89 4.14
N LYS A 101 -5.78 -4.09 3.71
CA LYS A 101 -6.02 -2.74 3.20
C LYS A 101 -6.35 -2.80 1.71
N SER A 102 -7.44 -2.14 1.30
CA SER A 102 -7.68 -1.87 -0.12
C SER A 102 -6.62 -0.90 -0.66
N GLN A 103 -6.49 -0.81 -1.99
CA GLN A 103 -5.55 0.13 -2.62
C GLN A 103 -5.76 1.59 -2.13
N GLN A 104 -7.02 2.00 -1.98
CA GLN A 104 -7.38 3.33 -1.47
C GLN A 104 -7.00 3.51 0.01
N MET A 105 -7.10 2.47 0.83
CA MET A 105 -6.70 2.52 2.24
C MET A 105 -5.19 2.42 2.46
N ALA A 106 -4.48 1.78 1.52
CA ALA A 106 -3.03 1.67 1.53
C ALA A 106 -2.36 2.99 1.10
N ALA A 107 -3.01 3.77 0.23
CA ALA A 107 -2.49 5.05 -0.22
C ALA A 107 -2.49 6.12 0.90
N PRO A 108 -1.46 6.98 0.99
CA PRO A 108 -1.46 8.10 1.91
C PRO A 108 -2.59 9.07 1.54
N ARG A 109 -3.50 9.36 2.48
CA ARG A 109 -4.70 10.17 2.23
C ARG A 109 -5.00 11.11 3.39
N ASN A 110 -5.41 12.33 3.07
CA ASN A 110 -5.91 13.33 4.02
C ASN A 110 -7.45 13.48 3.94
N MET A 111 -8.03 13.13 2.78
CA MET A 111 -9.47 13.05 2.56
C MET A 111 -9.85 11.65 2.06
N LEU A 112 -11.15 11.37 1.87
CA LEU A 112 -11.59 10.04 1.43
C LEU A 112 -11.00 9.67 0.06
N SER A 113 -10.94 10.62 -0.88
CA SER A 113 -10.50 10.38 -2.26
C SER A 113 -9.00 10.47 -2.49
N GLY A 114 -8.20 10.86 -1.50
CA GLY A 114 -6.74 10.99 -1.67
C GLY A 114 -6.10 12.04 -0.77
N TYR A 115 -4.99 12.60 -1.25
CA TYR A 115 -4.22 13.63 -0.55
C TYR A 115 -4.34 14.96 -1.29
N ALA A 116 -4.67 16.02 -0.56
CA ALA A 116 -4.72 17.37 -1.12
C ALA A 116 -3.95 18.31 -0.20
N GLU A 117 -3.00 19.02 -0.78
CA GLU A 117 -2.17 20.02 -0.13
C GLU A 117 -2.18 21.33 -0.92
N PRO A 118 -2.07 22.49 -0.25
CA PRO A 118 -1.89 23.76 -0.94
C PRO A 118 -0.56 23.79 -1.69
N ALA A 119 -0.63 23.88 -3.02
CA ALA A 119 0.55 24.04 -3.87
C ALA A 119 0.72 25.51 -4.31
N HIS A 120 1.97 25.95 -4.43
CA HIS A 120 2.31 27.29 -4.92
C HIS A 120 2.98 27.16 -6.29
N VAL A 121 2.17 27.25 -7.34
CA VAL A 121 2.61 27.18 -8.74
C VAL A 121 2.45 28.56 -9.38
N ASN A 122 3.34 28.91 -10.31
CA ASN A 122 3.20 30.15 -11.08
C ASN A 122 1.95 30.08 -11.98
N ASP A 123 1.04 31.06 -11.85
CA ASP A 123 -0.21 31.19 -12.62
C ASP A 123 0.00 31.02 -14.13
N PHE A 124 1.05 31.65 -14.68
CA PHE A 124 1.32 31.58 -16.11
C PHE A 124 1.74 30.18 -16.54
N MET A 125 2.58 29.50 -15.76
CA MET A 125 3.02 28.13 -16.05
C MET A 125 1.85 27.14 -15.95
N PHE A 126 1.00 27.31 -14.94
CA PHE A 126 -0.19 26.48 -14.79
C PHE A 126 -1.14 26.65 -15.99
N GLU A 127 -1.48 27.88 -16.36
CA GLU A 127 -2.39 28.12 -17.47
C GLU A 127 -1.78 27.75 -18.84
N GLN A 128 -0.45 27.91 -18.99
CA GLN A 128 0.29 27.41 -20.16
C GLN A 128 0.14 25.90 -20.32
N GLN A 129 0.42 25.11 -19.27
CA GLN A 129 0.30 23.66 -19.35
C GLN A 129 -1.16 23.21 -19.50
N ARG A 130 -2.10 23.83 -18.77
CA ARG A 130 -3.54 23.55 -18.87
C ARG A 130 -4.10 23.78 -20.28
N ARG A 131 -3.75 24.88 -20.93
CA ARG A 131 -4.17 25.17 -22.31
C ARG A 131 -3.49 24.27 -23.32
N THR A 132 -2.22 23.93 -23.09
CA THR A 132 -1.46 23.00 -23.94
C THR A 132 -2.10 21.62 -23.93
N PHE A 133 -2.46 21.10 -22.76
CA PHE A 133 -3.20 19.84 -22.64
C PHE A 133 -4.57 19.92 -23.34
N SER A 134 -5.31 21.02 -23.15
CA SER A 134 -6.63 21.18 -23.78
C SER A 134 -6.58 21.32 -25.30
N THR A 135 -5.46 21.79 -25.86
CA THR A 135 -5.31 22.10 -27.31
C THR A 135 -4.62 20.97 -28.07
N TYR A 136 -3.59 20.38 -27.48
CA TYR A 136 -2.73 19.36 -28.10
C TYR A 136 -2.77 18.00 -27.37
N GLY A 137 -3.50 17.87 -26.26
CA GLY A 137 -3.65 16.61 -25.56
C GLY A 137 -2.43 16.16 -24.73
N TYR A 138 -1.38 16.98 -24.62
CA TYR A 138 -0.21 16.69 -23.80
C TYR A 138 0.21 17.89 -22.93
N ALA A 139 0.88 17.61 -21.82
CA ALA A 139 1.50 18.59 -20.92
C ALA A 139 2.63 17.96 -20.11
N LEU A 140 3.40 18.77 -19.39
CA LEU A 140 4.37 18.26 -18.42
C LEU A 140 3.67 17.76 -17.15
N ASP A 141 4.15 16.66 -16.57
CA ASP A 141 3.65 16.12 -15.31
C ASP A 141 3.93 17.09 -14.14
N PRO A 142 2.90 17.56 -13.40
CA PRO A 142 3.10 18.38 -12.20
C PRO A 142 3.43 17.57 -10.94
N SER A 143 3.60 16.24 -11.03
CA SER A 143 3.89 15.38 -9.87
C SER A 143 5.26 15.68 -9.23
N VAL A 144 5.31 15.55 -7.90
CA VAL A 144 6.51 15.75 -7.07
C VAL A 144 6.91 14.43 -6.42
N ASP A 145 7.55 13.54 -7.18
CA ASP A 145 8.07 12.29 -6.61
C ASP A 145 9.43 12.51 -5.93
N THR A 146 9.60 11.91 -4.75
CA THR A 146 10.84 11.97 -3.96
C THR A 146 11.82 10.87 -4.37
N HIS A 147 11.36 9.76 -4.96
CA HIS A 147 12.18 8.57 -5.08
C HIS A 147 13.11 8.54 -6.29
N HIS A 148 12.80 9.14 -7.43
CA HIS A 148 13.71 9.18 -8.57
C HIS A 148 13.42 10.36 -9.48
N VAL A 149 14.46 10.76 -10.23
CA VAL A 149 14.42 11.70 -11.36
C VAL A 149 13.26 11.31 -12.29
N SER A 150 12.09 11.85 -12.03
CA SER A 150 11.05 12.00 -13.03
C SER A 150 11.60 13.03 -13.99
N THR A 151 12.42 12.56 -14.93
CA THR A 151 12.77 13.28 -16.16
C THR A 151 11.47 13.90 -16.62
N SER A 152 11.36 15.23 -16.53
CA SER A 152 10.15 16.03 -16.74
C SER A 152 9.33 15.47 -17.89
N GLY A 153 8.40 14.58 -17.56
CA GLY A 153 7.79 13.66 -18.50
C GLY A 153 6.54 14.29 -19.06
N TYR A 154 6.31 14.13 -20.37
CA TYR A 154 5.03 14.48 -20.93
C TYR A 154 3.98 13.45 -20.52
N ILE A 155 2.80 13.93 -20.14
CA ILE A 155 1.61 13.14 -19.85
C ILE A 155 0.54 13.40 -20.90
N GLY A 156 -0.34 12.42 -21.13
CA GLY A 156 -1.37 12.46 -22.18
C GLY A 156 -0.88 11.89 -23.50
N ALA A 157 -1.01 12.64 -24.59
CA ALA A 157 -0.61 12.24 -25.94
C ALA A 157 0.91 12.43 -26.16
N VAL A 158 1.72 11.56 -25.56
CA VAL A 158 3.21 11.64 -25.62
C VAL A 158 3.74 11.63 -27.05
N ASP A 159 3.14 10.84 -27.94
CA ASP A 159 3.51 10.80 -29.37
C ASP A 159 3.37 12.17 -30.05
N GLU A 160 2.35 12.95 -29.68
CA GLU A 160 2.14 14.31 -30.22
C GLU A 160 3.11 15.31 -29.60
N ALA A 161 3.48 15.11 -28.33
CA ALA A 161 4.50 15.91 -27.67
C ALA A 161 5.86 15.77 -28.38
N GLU A 162 6.27 14.55 -28.72
CA GLU A 162 7.53 14.30 -29.44
C GLU A 162 7.49 14.86 -30.87
N LYS A 163 6.38 14.65 -31.60
CA LYS A 163 6.18 15.20 -32.96
C LYS A 163 6.28 16.73 -32.98
N ASN A 164 5.68 17.38 -31.98
CA ASN A 164 5.67 18.85 -31.86
C ASN A 164 6.84 19.39 -31.02
N LYS A 165 7.76 18.54 -30.57
CA LYS A 165 8.90 18.88 -29.70
C LYS A 165 8.50 19.62 -28.41
N GLY A 166 7.33 19.32 -27.86
CA GLY A 166 6.86 19.91 -26.60
C GLY A 166 6.32 21.34 -26.70
N LEU A 167 5.95 21.79 -27.90
CA LEU A 167 5.51 23.16 -28.14
C LEU A 167 4.25 23.52 -27.33
N THR A 168 4.32 24.64 -26.62
CA THR A 168 3.17 25.13 -25.85
C THR A 168 2.28 26.09 -26.64
N VAL A 169 1.05 26.31 -26.18
CA VAL A 169 0.07 27.19 -26.89
C VAL A 169 0.52 28.65 -26.98
N PHE A 170 1.35 29.09 -26.04
CA PHE A 170 1.87 30.46 -26.01
C PHE A 170 3.13 30.62 -26.89
N GLU A 171 3.68 29.54 -27.41
CA GLU A 171 4.79 29.55 -28.35
C GLU A 171 4.26 29.60 -29.79
N SER A 172 4.99 30.29 -30.67
CA SER A 172 4.64 30.33 -32.08
C SER A 172 4.98 29.00 -32.76
N GLY A 173 3.97 28.14 -32.91
CA GLY A 173 4.09 26.84 -33.56
C GLY A 173 3.95 26.86 -35.08
N HIS A 174 4.02 25.65 -35.64
CA HIS A 174 3.70 25.39 -37.05
C HIS A 174 2.23 25.71 -37.31
N LYS A 175 1.96 26.73 -38.13
CA LYS A 175 0.60 27.15 -38.47
C LYS A 175 -0.07 26.06 -39.29
N LYS A 176 -1.32 25.74 -38.95
CA LYS A 176 -2.17 24.86 -39.78
C LYS A 176 -2.22 25.45 -41.19
N SER A 177 -1.89 24.61 -42.18
CA SER A 177 -1.90 24.97 -43.60
C SER A 177 -3.32 25.34 -44.07
N GLU A 178 -4.33 24.63 -43.55
CA GLU A 178 -5.72 24.84 -43.91
C GLU A 178 -6.50 25.58 -42.81
N LYS A 179 -6.88 26.82 -43.11
CA LYS A 179 -7.78 27.62 -42.26
C LYS A 179 -9.21 27.42 -42.73
N ARG A 180 -10.12 27.12 -41.80
CA ARG A 180 -11.56 27.10 -42.07
C ARG A 180 -11.98 28.46 -42.64
N LYS A 181 -12.69 28.45 -43.77
CA LYS A 181 -13.22 29.66 -44.41
C LYS A 181 -14.31 30.24 -43.50
N LYS A 182 -14.11 31.49 -43.08
CA LYS A 182 -15.15 32.29 -42.43
C LYS A 182 -15.91 33.07 -43.50
N ILE A 183 -17.20 33.29 -43.30
CA ILE A 183 -17.93 34.29 -44.08
C ILE A 183 -17.32 35.64 -43.70
N LYS A 184 -16.76 36.35 -44.68
CA LYS A 184 -16.22 37.68 -44.45
C LYS A 184 -17.42 38.62 -44.28
N GLY A 185 -17.58 39.21 -43.09
CA GLY A 185 -18.58 40.24 -42.86
C GLY A 185 -18.40 41.36 -43.88
N GLY A 186 -19.51 41.85 -44.43
CA GLY A 186 -19.50 42.98 -45.37
C GLY A 186 -18.88 44.23 -44.75
N ASP A 187 -18.75 45.28 -45.55
CA ASP A 187 -18.28 46.57 -45.05
C ASP A 187 -19.22 47.10 -43.96
N ALA A 188 -18.68 47.84 -42.99
CA ALA A 188 -19.45 48.36 -41.86
C ALA A 188 -20.53 49.38 -42.27
N GLY A 189 -20.49 49.88 -43.51
CA GLY A 189 -21.53 50.72 -44.10
C GLY A 189 -22.76 49.95 -44.60
N GLU A 190 -22.67 48.63 -44.79
CA GLU A 190 -23.76 47.79 -45.29
C GLU A 190 -24.56 47.19 -44.13
N ILE A 191 -25.73 47.77 -43.85
CA ILE A 191 -26.58 47.47 -42.67
C ILE A 191 -26.98 45.99 -42.60
N ASP A 192 -27.28 45.38 -43.75
CA ASP A 192 -27.85 44.02 -43.81
C ASP A 192 -26.78 42.91 -43.81
N ASN A 193 -25.54 43.22 -44.16
CA ASN A 193 -24.49 42.22 -44.43
C ASN A 193 -23.29 42.28 -43.47
N PHE A 194 -23.29 43.20 -42.50
CA PHE A 194 -22.23 43.32 -41.52
C PHE A 194 -22.29 42.19 -40.49
N LEU A 195 -21.23 41.38 -40.40
CA LEU A 195 -21.12 40.22 -39.49
C LEU A 195 -20.07 40.42 -38.39
N GLY A 196 -19.61 41.66 -38.19
CA GLY A 196 -18.56 42.02 -37.26
C GLY A 196 -17.27 42.50 -37.95
N PRO A 197 -16.36 43.10 -37.17
CA PRO A 197 -15.05 43.53 -37.65
C PRO A 197 -14.13 42.37 -38.07
#